data_AF-A0A522XIX2-F1
#
_entry.id   AF-A0A522XIX2-F1
#
_cell.length_a   1.000
_cell.length_b   1.000
_cell.length_c   1.000
_cell.angle_alpha   90.00
_cell.angle_beta   90.00
_cell.angle_gamma   90.00
#
_symmetry.space_group_name_H-M   'P 1'
#
loop_
_entity.id
_entity.type
_entity.pdbx_description
1 polymer ?
#
loop_
_entity_poly.entity_id
_entity_poly.type
_entity_poly.pdbx_seq_one_letter_code
_entity_poly.pdbx_strand_id
1 'polypeptide(L)'
;MTVPASPSIPYSDNSLNRARRALRCAPFTLKLYQDFQKQGIFLEKIVGPAGVAAGYTLDPLPELIVENDLLWLINVGVLRREVDGQGITDSFRLTPLGRTLTAEWAAQEETWKDELSVGDRLSNSLRRWLRLPF
;
A
#
# COMPACT_ATOMS: atom_id res chain seq x y z
N MET A 1 -25.48 -2.18 -20.50
CA MET A 1 -24.21 -1.60 -21.00
C MET A 1 -23.08 -2.36 -20.33
N THR A 2 -22.47 -3.31 -21.04
CA THR A 2 -21.30 -4.07 -20.56
C THR A 2 -20.07 -3.18 -20.64
N VAL A 3 -19.54 -2.77 -19.49
CA VAL A 3 -18.26 -2.05 -19.40
C VAL A 3 -17.18 -3.00 -19.92
N PRO A 4 -16.36 -2.63 -20.92
CA PRO A 4 -15.28 -3.48 -21.38
C PRO A 4 -14.28 -3.67 -20.23
N ALA A 5 -13.92 -4.92 -19.95
CA ALA A 5 -12.85 -5.24 -19.00
C ALA A 5 -11.58 -4.52 -19.47
N SER A 6 -11.00 -3.68 -18.61
CA SER A 6 -9.76 -2.97 -18.93
C SER A 6 -8.65 -3.99 -19.18
N PRO A 7 -7.80 -3.81 -20.22
CA PRO A 7 -6.71 -4.74 -20.49
C PRO A 7 -5.80 -4.83 -19.27
N SER A 8 -5.60 -6.05 -18.75
CA SER A 8 -4.66 -6.28 -17.65
C SER A 8 -3.26 -6.00 -18.16
N ILE A 9 -2.66 -4.90 -17.69
CA ILE A 9 -1.25 -4.59 -17.96
C ILE A 9 -0.42 -5.77 -17.43
N PRO A 10 0.31 -6.51 -18.28
CA PRO A 10 1.15 -7.60 -17.81
C PRO A 10 2.31 -7.01 -17.01
N TYR A 11 2.41 -7.37 -15.73
CA TYR A 11 3.52 -6.97 -14.86
C TYR A 11 4.60 -8.05 -14.86
N SER A 12 5.87 -7.65 -14.89
CA SER A 12 6.98 -8.60 -14.70
C SER A 12 6.98 -9.17 -13.28
N ASP A 13 7.48 -10.40 -13.12
CA ASP A 13 7.61 -11.05 -11.80
C ASP A 13 8.43 -10.20 -10.82
N ASN A 14 9.47 -9.50 -11.32
CA ASN A 14 10.26 -8.57 -10.52
C ASN A 14 9.41 -7.41 -9.97
N SER A 15 8.49 -6.87 -10.78
CA SER A 15 7.60 -5.79 -10.37
C SER A 15 6.59 -6.26 -9.33
N LEU A 16 5.99 -7.43 -9.55
CA LEU A 16 5.06 -8.07 -8.62
C LEU A 16 5.73 -8.38 -7.27
N ASN A 17 6.89 -9.04 -7.29
CA ASN A 17 7.62 -9.38 -6.06
C ASN A 17 8.07 -8.14 -5.28
N ARG A 18 8.50 -7.09 -5.99
CA ARG A 18 8.87 -5.81 -5.36
C ARG A 18 7.68 -5.16 -4.66
N ALA A 19 6.54 -5.06 -5.35
CA ALA A 19 5.32 -4.48 -4.81
C ALA A 19 4.76 -5.32 -3.65
N ARG A 20 4.79 -6.65 -3.77
CA ARG A 20 4.39 -7.59 -2.71
C ARG A 20 5.19 -7.36 -1.43
N ARG A 21 6.52 -7.29 -1.54
CA ARG A 21 7.39 -7.01 -0.40
C ARG A 21 7.12 -5.64 0.21
N ALA A 22 6.94 -4.60 -0.61
CA ALA A 22 6.69 -3.25 -0.13
C ALA A 22 5.38 -3.15 0.68
N LEU A 23 4.30 -3.76 0.19
CA LEU A 23 3.01 -3.86 0.91
C LEU A 23 3.18 -4.56 2.25
N ARG A 24 3.85 -5.71 2.24
CA ARG A 24 4.09 -6.53 3.43
C ARG A 24 4.99 -5.88 4.48
N CYS A 25 5.93 -5.03 4.06
CA CYS A 25 6.88 -4.39 4.97
C CYS A 25 6.49 -2.98 5.41
N ALA A 26 5.40 -2.42 4.87
CA ALA A 26 4.84 -1.18 5.35
C ALA A 26 4.14 -1.41 6.71
N PRO A 27 4.06 -0.38 7.58
CA PRO A 27 3.47 -0.50 8.91
C PRO A 27 1.93 -0.45 8.88
N PHE A 28 1.32 -0.99 7.82
CA PHE A 28 -0.13 -0.95 7.58
C PHE A 28 -0.75 -2.35 7.63
N THR A 29 -2.00 -2.42 8.03
CA THR A 29 -2.76 -3.67 8.08
C THR A 29 -3.36 -4.01 6.71
N LEU A 30 -3.76 -5.27 6.52
CA LEU A 30 -4.52 -5.68 5.32
C LEU A 30 -5.79 -4.85 5.13
N LYS A 31 -6.43 -4.45 6.24
CA LYS A 31 -7.66 -3.66 6.23
C LYS A 31 -7.48 -2.35 5.47
N LEU A 32 -6.34 -1.66 5.62
CA LEU A 32 -6.08 -0.44 4.87
C LEU A 32 -6.08 -0.71 3.36
N TYR A 33 -5.40 -1.78 2.92
CA TYR A 33 -5.34 -2.13 1.50
C TYR A 33 -6.71 -2.57 0.95
N GLN A 34 -7.48 -3.33 1.73
CA GLN A 34 -8.86 -3.68 1.39
C GLN A 34 -9.75 -2.44 1.25
N ASP A 35 -9.57 -1.42 2.09
CA ASP A 35 -10.33 -0.17 1.98
C ASP A 35 -9.85 0.70 0.81
N PHE A 36 -8.56 0.69 0.46
CA PHE A 36 -8.07 1.31 -0.78
C PHE A 36 -8.65 0.68 -2.06
N GLN A 37 -9.10 -0.58 -2.03
CA GLN A 37 -9.81 -1.17 -3.18
C GLN A 37 -11.17 -0.52 -3.40
N LYS A 38 -11.81 -0.06 -2.33
CA LYS A 38 -13.17 0.50 -2.34
C LYS A 38 -13.15 2.01 -2.60
N GLN A 39 -12.18 2.73 -2.02
CA GLN A 39 -12.16 4.18 -2.03
C GLN A 39 -10.76 4.78 -1.88
N GLY A 40 -10.66 6.10 -2.06
CA GLY A 40 -9.48 6.85 -1.68
C GLY A 40 -9.49 7.12 -0.18
N ILE A 41 -8.33 6.97 0.47
CA ILE A 41 -8.18 7.24 1.91
C ILE A 41 -7.23 8.43 2.07
N PHE A 42 -7.67 9.42 2.83
CA PHE A 42 -6.89 10.61 3.15
C PHE A 42 -5.81 10.32 4.21
N LEU A 43 -4.71 11.07 4.16
CA LEU A 43 -3.57 10.90 5.06
C LEU A 43 -4.01 10.93 6.54
N GLU A 44 -4.83 11.90 6.92
CA GLU A 44 -5.28 12.13 8.29
C GLU A 44 -6.13 10.98 8.86
N LYS A 45 -6.67 10.09 8.01
CA LYS A 45 -7.39 8.88 8.46
C LYS A 45 -6.45 7.76 8.88
N ILE A 46 -5.18 7.83 8.50
CA ILE A 46 -4.17 6.79 8.74
C ILE A 46 -3.22 7.21 9.88
N VAL A 47 -3.08 8.51 10.13
CA VAL A 47 -2.14 9.07 11.12
C VAL A 47 -2.63 8.93 12.55
N GLY A 48 -1.70 8.65 13.46
CA GLY A 48 -1.91 8.71 14.90
C GLY A 48 -3.05 7.82 15.40
N PRO A 49 -3.82 8.27 16.41
CA PRO A 49 -4.93 7.50 16.97
C PRO A 49 -6.05 7.19 15.96
N ALA A 50 -6.23 8.03 14.93
CA ALA A 50 -7.24 7.81 13.91
C ALA A 50 -6.95 6.54 13.09
N GLY A 51 -5.68 6.30 12.75
CA GLY A 51 -5.25 5.09 12.05
C GLY A 51 -5.53 3.80 12.84
N VAL A 52 -5.28 3.83 14.15
CA VAL A 52 -5.57 2.69 15.05
C VAL A 52 -7.09 2.47 15.15
N ALA A 53 -7.86 3.53 15.37
CA ALA A 53 -9.31 3.46 15.47
C ALA A 53 -9.96 2.94 14.17
N ALA A 54 -9.38 3.28 13.01
CA ALA A 54 -9.80 2.76 11.72
C ALA A 54 -9.24 1.35 11.42
N GLY A 55 -8.35 0.82 12.26
CA GLY A 55 -7.68 -0.47 12.09
C GLY A 55 -6.68 -0.51 10.94
N TYR A 56 -6.15 0.65 10.52
CA TYR A 56 -5.16 0.79 9.43
C TYR A 56 -3.72 0.60 9.89
N THR A 57 -3.45 0.85 11.17
CA THR A 57 -2.17 0.59 11.84
C THR A 57 -2.43 -0.19 13.14
N LEU A 58 -1.42 -0.90 13.63
CA LEU A 58 -1.51 -1.57 14.94
C LEU A 58 -1.27 -0.59 16.10
N ASP A 59 -0.39 0.38 15.88
CA ASP A 59 -0.02 1.42 16.84
C ASP A 59 -0.17 2.83 16.22
N PRO A 60 -0.29 3.89 17.02
CA PRO A 60 -0.34 5.26 16.51
C PRO A 60 0.97 5.63 15.79
N LEU A 61 0.90 5.99 14.52
CA LEU A 61 2.08 6.38 13.73
C LEU A 61 2.16 7.89 13.50
N PRO A 62 3.34 8.53 13.59
CA PRO A 62 3.53 9.93 13.22
C PRO A 62 3.24 10.17 11.73
N GLU A 63 2.73 11.36 11.40
CA GLU A 63 2.39 11.75 10.03
C GLU A 63 3.53 11.53 9.05
N LEU A 64 4.74 11.97 9.40
CA LEU A 64 5.94 11.80 8.58
C LEU A 64 6.25 10.33 8.26
N ILE A 65 5.98 9.40 9.19
CA ILE A 65 6.20 7.97 8.95
C ILE A 65 5.15 7.44 7.96
N VAL A 66 3.88 7.76 8.21
CA VAL A 66 2.78 7.35 7.33
C VAL A 66 2.98 7.90 5.92
N GLU A 67 3.28 9.18 5.76
CA GLU A 67 3.48 9.79 4.44
C GLU A 67 4.67 9.15 3.72
N ASN A 68 5.80 8.94 4.39
CA ASN A 68 6.96 8.29 3.78
C ASN A 68 6.67 6.86 3.31
N ASP A 69 5.87 6.10 4.05
CA ASP A 69 5.42 4.77 3.66
C ASP A 69 4.46 4.80 2.46
N LEU A 70 3.51 5.73 2.45
CA LEU A 70 2.59 5.91 1.32
C LEU A 70 3.32 6.37 0.06
N LEU A 71 4.28 7.30 0.18
CA LEU A 71 5.15 7.73 -0.92
C LEU A 71 6.03 6.59 -1.44
N TRP A 72 6.51 5.71 -0.55
CA TRP A 72 7.23 4.51 -0.96
C TRP A 72 6.33 3.57 -1.78
N LEU A 73 5.09 3.36 -1.34
CA LEU A 73 4.10 2.57 -2.08
C LEU A 73 3.72 3.21 -3.43
N ILE A 74 3.76 4.55 -3.55
CA ILE A 74 3.63 5.24 -4.84
C ILE A 74 4.84 4.94 -5.73
N ASN A 75 6.07 5.05 -5.20
CA ASN A 75 7.30 4.78 -5.94
C ASN A 75 7.35 3.34 -6.47
N VAL A 76 6.87 2.37 -5.68
CA VAL A 76 6.77 0.97 -6.14
C VAL A 76 5.58 0.69 -7.06
N GLY A 77 4.78 1.70 -7.39
CA GLY A 77 3.66 1.63 -8.32
C GLY A 77 2.41 0.98 -7.76
N VAL A 78 2.32 0.80 -6.43
CA VAL A 78 1.17 0.19 -5.74
C VAL A 78 0.06 1.22 -5.52
N LEU A 79 0.45 2.43 -5.11
CA LEU A 79 -0.47 3.53 -4.85
C LEU A 79 -0.30 4.65 -5.87
N ARG A 80 -1.32 5.49 -5.97
CA ARG A 80 -1.24 6.83 -6.54
C ARG A 80 -1.84 7.83 -5.57
N ARG A 81 -1.34 9.07 -5.59
CA ARG A 81 -1.92 10.22 -4.88
C ARG A 81 -2.98 10.85 -5.79
N GLU A 82 -4.13 11.15 -5.21
CA GLU A 82 -5.22 11.88 -5.83
C GLU A 82 -5.45 13.14 -5.03
N VAL A 83 -5.42 14.26 -5.71
CA VAL A 83 -5.76 15.56 -5.13
C VAL A 83 -7.24 15.84 -5.31
N ASP A 84 -7.83 16.60 -4.39
CA ASP A 84 -9.11 17.24 -4.65
C ASP A 84 -9.02 18.19 -5.87
N GLY A 85 -10.17 18.70 -6.33
CA GLY A 85 -10.22 19.62 -7.47
C GLY A 85 -9.45 20.94 -7.25
N GLN A 86 -8.90 21.17 -6.06
CA GLN A 86 -8.13 22.35 -5.68
C GLN A 86 -6.63 22.06 -5.45
N GLY A 87 -6.20 20.79 -5.44
CA GLY A 87 -4.80 20.44 -5.17
C GLY A 87 -4.41 20.45 -3.70
N ILE A 88 -5.37 20.58 -2.76
CA ILE A 88 -5.08 20.88 -1.35
C ILE A 88 -5.10 19.62 -0.48
N THR A 89 -6.09 18.76 -0.71
CA THR A 89 -6.27 17.54 0.09
C THR A 89 -5.87 16.32 -0.71
N ASP A 90 -5.08 15.46 -0.07
CA ASP A 90 -4.51 14.28 -0.70
C ASP A 90 -5.15 13.00 -0.19
N SER A 91 -5.75 12.25 -1.11
CA SER A 91 -6.18 10.88 -0.89
C SER A 91 -5.30 9.90 -1.67
N PHE A 92 -5.15 8.69 -1.16
CA PHE A 92 -4.36 7.65 -1.81
C PHE A 92 -5.29 6.55 -2.34
N ARG A 93 -5.00 6.02 -3.53
CA ARG A 93 -5.73 4.89 -4.13
C ARG A 93 -4.80 3.84 -4.71
N LEU A 94 -5.28 2.60 -4.76
CA LEU A 94 -4.58 1.52 -5.45
C LEU A 94 -4.55 1.77 -6.97
N THR A 95 -3.38 1.53 -7.55
CA THR A 95 -3.20 1.32 -8.99
C THR A 95 -3.72 -0.07 -9.38
N PRO A 96 -3.80 -0.41 -10.68
CA PRO A 96 -4.15 -1.76 -11.09
C PRO A 96 -3.19 -2.83 -10.52
N LEU A 97 -1.88 -2.54 -10.43
CA LEU A 97 -0.90 -3.41 -9.77
C LEU A 97 -1.26 -3.68 -8.30
N GLY A 98 -1.55 -2.61 -7.56
CA GLY A 98 -1.94 -2.71 -6.15
C GLY A 98 -3.25 -3.50 -5.96
N ARG A 99 -4.21 -3.34 -6.86
CA ARG A 99 -5.49 -4.08 -6.83
C ARG A 99 -5.29 -5.58 -7.05
N THR A 100 -4.47 -5.97 -8.03
CA THR A 100 -4.16 -7.39 -8.29
C THR A 100 -3.58 -8.05 -7.04
N LEU A 101 -2.56 -7.44 -6.42
CA LEU A 101 -1.92 -7.99 -5.22
C LEU A 101 -2.88 -8.03 -4.03
N THR A 102 -3.68 -6.99 -3.82
CA THR A 102 -4.63 -6.98 -2.69
C THR A 102 -5.76 -7.99 -2.87
N ALA A 103 -6.18 -8.27 -4.12
CA ALA A 103 -7.18 -9.29 -4.42
C ALA A 103 -6.64 -10.72 -4.18
N GLU A 104 -5.36 -10.98 -4.46
CA GLU A 104 -4.72 -12.27 -4.13
C GLU A 104 -4.89 -12.62 -2.64
N TRP A 105 -4.73 -11.64 -1.74
CA TRP A 105 -4.85 -11.86 -0.29
C TRP A 105 -6.27 -11.81 0.25
N ALA A 106 -7.21 -11.15 -0.42
CA ALA A 106 -8.63 -11.23 -0.04
C ALA A 106 -9.17 -12.66 -0.17
N ALA A 107 -8.61 -13.47 -1.07
CA ALA A 107 -8.95 -14.89 -1.20
C ALA A 107 -8.22 -15.79 -0.17
N GLN A 108 -7.22 -15.26 0.53
CA GLN A 108 -6.29 -16.01 1.39
C GLN A 108 -5.90 -15.20 2.64
N GLU A 109 -6.90 -14.78 3.44
CA GLU A 109 -6.66 -13.93 4.63
C GLU A 109 -5.66 -14.55 5.63
N GLU A 110 -5.59 -15.88 5.72
CA GLU A 110 -4.60 -16.57 6.57
C GLU A 110 -3.16 -16.32 6.09
N THR A 111 -2.92 -16.23 4.78
CA THR A 111 -1.60 -16.01 4.17
C THR A 111 -1.09 -14.58 4.36
N TRP A 112 -1.96 -13.62 4.66
CA TRP A 112 -1.50 -12.27 5.04
C TRP A 112 -0.80 -12.27 6.41
N LYS A 113 -1.28 -13.11 7.33
CA LYS A 113 -0.75 -13.25 8.68
C LYS A 113 0.45 -14.20 8.77
N ASP A 114 0.67 -15.05 7.75
CA ASP A 114 1.89 -15.86 7.68
C ASP A 114 3.12 -14.97 7.80
N GLU A 115 4.05 -15.39 8.66
CA GLU A 115 5.04 -14.52 9.28
C GLU A 115 5.89 -13.79 8.24
N LEU A 116 6.00 -12.47 8.38
CA LEU A 116 7.07 -11.72 7.75
C LEU A 116 8.37 -12.19 8.38
N SER A 117 9.20 -12.88 7.62
CA SER A 117 10.56 -13.18 8.07
C SER A 117 11.25 -11.86 8.45
N VAL A 118 11.99 -11.85 9.56
CA VAL A 118 12.77 -10.69 10.01
C VAL A 118 13.70 -10.20 8.89
N GLY A 119 14.13 -11.10 7.99
CA GLY A 119 14.90 -10.77 6.79
C GLY A 119 14.15 -9.91 5.77
N ASP A 120 12.84 -10.09 5.59
CA ASP A 120 12.02 -9.25 4.71
C ASP A 120 11.97 -7.82 5.24
N ARG A 121 11.76 -7.68 6.57
CA ARG A 121 11.77 -6.37 7.25
C ARG A 121 13.13 -5.69 7.13
N LEU A 122 14.23 -6.41 7.35
CA LEU A 122 15.59 -5.88 7.24
C LEU A 122 15.90 -5.45 5.79
N SER A 123 15.57 -6.28 4.81
CA SER A 123 15.83 -5.99 3.40
C SER A 123 15.02 -4.79 2.90
N ASN A 124 13.77 -4.63 3.36
CA ASN A 124 12.95 -3.48 3.02
C ASN A 124 13.47 -2.20 3.70
N SER A 125 13.85 -2.27 4.98
CA SER A 125 14.46 -1.14 5.69
C SER A 125 15.77 -0.69 5.04
N LEU A 126 16.65 -1.62 4.65
CA LEU A 126 17.90 -1.31 3.95
C LEU A 126 17.65 -0.67 2.57
N ARG A 127 16.67 -1.17 1.81
CA ARG A 127 16.31 -0.61 0.49
C ARG A 127 15.66 0.77 0.60
N ARG A 128 14.82 1.00 1.61
CA ARG A 128 14.23 2.31 1.91
C ARG A 128 15.30 3.32 2.34
N TRP A 129 16.25 2.90 3.17
CA TRP A 129 17.29 3.76 3.71
C TRP A 129 18.35 4.14 2.67
N LEU A 130 18.77 3.18 1.84
CA LEU A 130 19.81 3.43 0.85
C LEU A 130 19.28 4.10 -0.42
N ARG A 131 17.95 4.33 -0.54
CA ARG A 131 17.28 4.87 -1.75
C ARG A 131 17.84 4.26 -3.05
N LEU A 132 18.23 2.98 -3.00
CA LEU A 132 18.97 2.37 -4.10
C LEU A 132 18.08 2.40 -5.34
N PRO A 133 18.53 3.04 -6.44
CA PRO A 133 17.89 2.85 -7.72
C PRO A 133 18.05 1.39 -8.14
N PHE A 134 17.11 0.90 -8.94
CA PHE A 134 17.20 -0.40 -9.59
C PHE A 134 17.77 -0.20 -10.99
#